data_AF-A0A661QLJ6-F1
#
_entry.id   AF-A0A661QLJ6-F1
#
_cell.length_a   1.000
_cell.length_b   1.000
_cell.length_c   1.000
_cell.angle_alpha   90.00
_cell.angle_beta   90.00
_cell.angle_gamma   90.00
#
_symmetry.space_group_name_H-M   'P 1'
#
loop_
_entity.id
_entity.type
_entity.pdbx_description
1 polymer ?
#
loop_
_entity_poly.entity_id
_entity_poly.type
_entity_poly.pdbx_seq_one_letter_code
_entity_poly.pdbx_strand_id
1 'polypeptide(L)' 'MYNVAIEETYQDGQIIFKEGSSGDWVYIILSGSVEISKNVGGREVYHRVSQGREWE' A
#
# COMPACT_ATOMS: atom_id res chain seq x y z
N MET A 1 -19.41 -17.10 9.46
CA MET A 1 -17.99 -16.73 9.59
C MET A 1 -17.81 -15.42 8.86
N TYR A 2 -17.44 -14.35 9.55
CA TYR A 2 -17.22 -13.05 8.91
C TYR A 2 -15.75 -12.99 8.47
N ASN A 3 -15.52 -12.86 7.17
CA ASN A 3 -14.18 -12.57 6.67
C ASN A 3 -13.86 -11.11 6.99
N VAL A 4 -12.86 -10.90 7.84
CA VAL A 4 -12.43 -9.57 8.30
C VAL A 4 -11.38 -8.98 7.34
N ALA A 5 -10.77 -9.81 6.49
CA ALA A 5 -9.77 -9.42 5.51
C ALA A 5 -9.81 -10.34 4.28
N ILE A 6 -9.25 -9.85 3.17
CA ILE A 6 -9.03 -10.58 1.92
C ILE A 6 -7.53 -10.48 1.61
N GLU A 7 -6.92 -11.57 1.16
CA GLU A 7 -5.54 -11.57 0.67
C GLU A 7 -5.49 -11.26 -0.83
N GLU A 8 -4.61 -10.34 -1.22
CA GLU A 8 -4.40 -9.95 -2.60
C GLU A 8 -2.90 -9.96 -2.92
N THR A 9 -2.54 -10.28 -4.17
CA THR A 9 -1.16 -10.28 -4.67
C THR A 9 -1.05 -9.40 -5.89
N TYR A 10 0.02 -8.61 -5.95
CA TYR A 10 0.26 -7.62 -6.97
C TYR A 10 1.62 -7.85 -7.64
N GLN A 11 1.72 -7.54 -8.93
CA GLN A 11 2.99 -7.57 -9.65
C GLN A 11 3.75 -6.25 -9.49
N ASP A 12 5.06 -6.25 -9.76
CA ASP A 12 5.85 -5.03 -9.77
C ASP A 12 5.29 -3.99 -10.77
N GLY A 13 5.24 -2.74 -10.35
CA GLY A 13 4.62 -1.64 -11.10
C GLY A 13 3.09 -1.63 -11.16
N GLN A 14 2.40 -2.61 -10.56
CA GLN A 14 0.94 -2.62 -10.52
C GLN A 14 0.41 -1.58 -9.52
N ILE A 15 -0.51 -0.73 -9.97
CA ILE A 15 -1.19 0.25 -9.12
C ILE A 15 -2.23 -0.47 -8.26
N ILE A 16 -2.05 -0.43 -6.93
CA ILE A 16 -3.00 -0.98 -5.95
C ILE A 16 -4.22 -0.06 -5.82
N PHE A 17 -3.99 1.23 -5.56
CA PHE A 17 -5.02 2.26 -5.56
C PHE A 17 -4.44 3.62 -5.97
N LYS A 18 -5.32 4.59 -6.30
CA LYS A 18 -4.94 5.93 -6.74
C LYS A 18 -5.34 7.00 -5.72
N GLU A 19 -4.54 8.05 -5.60
CA GLU A 19 -4.89 9.23 -4.79
C GLU A 19 -6.28 9.78 -5.17
N GLY A 20 -7.07 10.13 -4.16
CA GLY A 20 -8.44 10.62 -4.34
C GLY A 20 -9.50 9.53 -4.57
N SER A 21 -9.11 8.25 -4.65
CA SER A 21 -10.07 7.14 -4.69
C SER A 21 -10.78 7.00 -3.34
N SER A 22 -12.06 6.62 -3.37
CA SER A 22 -12.82 6.30 -2.14
C SER A 22 -12.14 5.15 -1.39
N GLY A 23 -11.80 5.36 -0.12
CA GLY A 23 -11.08 4.38 0.69
C GLY A 23 -11.86 3.96 1.93
N ASP A 24 -12.25 2.68 1.97
CA ASP A 24 -12.84 2.03 3.16
C ASP A 24 -11.89 0.96 3.76
N TRP A 25 -10.69 0.78 3.19
CA TRP A 25 -9.79 -0.34 3.50
C TRP A 25 -8.45 0.12 4.09
N VAL A 26 -7.90 -0.73 4.96
CA VAL A 26 -6.51 -0.64 5.44
C VAL A 26 -5.75 -1.85 4.90
N TYR A 27 -4.55 -1.62 4.38
CA TYR A 27 -3.69 -2.67 3.83
C TYR A 27 -2.56 -2.99 4.80
N ILE A 28 -2.23 -4.28 4.92
CA ILE A 28 -1.07 -4.79 5.64
C ILE A 28 -0.17 -5.50 4.62
N ILE A 29 1.10 -5.11 4.57
CA ILE A 29 2.08 -5.75 3.67
C ILE A 29 2.57 -7.03 4.35
N LEU A 30 2.17 -8.18 3.82
CA LEU A 30 2.63 -9.48 4.29
C LEU A 30 4.04 -9.81 3.75
N SER A 31 4.33 -9.43 2.50
CA SER A 31 5.63 -9.63 1.85
C SER A 31 5.85 -8.62 0.73
N GLY A 32 7.11 -8.25 0.50
CA GLY A 32 7.53 -7.31 -0.53
C GLY A 32 7.52 -5.86 -0.07
N SER A 33 7.47 -4.94 -1.04
CA SER A 33 7.45 -3.50 -0.78
C SER A 33 6.57 -2.78 -1.79
N VAL A 34 5.99 -1.66 -1.37
CA VAL A 34 5.21 -0.77 -2.22
C VAL A 34 5.82 0.62 -2.21
N GLU A 35 5.57 1.37 -3.27
CA GLU A 35 5.83 2.80 -3.33
C GLU A 35 4.51 3.55 -3.15
N ILE A 36 4.51 4.51 -2.24
CA ILE A 36 3.42 5.46 -2.03
C ILE A 36 3.88 6.79 -2.61
N SER A 37 3.16 7.30 -3.59
CA SER A 37 3.38 8.64 -4.12
C SER A 37 2.24 9.59 -3.75
N LYS A 38 2.57 10.88 -3.60
CA LYS A 38 1.59 11.94 -3.40
C LYS A 38 2.02 13.21 -4.11
N ASN A 39 1.07 13.90 -4.76
CA ASN A 39 1.34 15.23 -5.28
C ASN A 39 1.21 16.29 -4.16
N VAL A 40 2.29 17.00 -3.88
CA VAL A 40 2.34 18.10 -2.91
C VAL A 40 2.77 19.37 -3.63
N GLY A 41 1.80 20.24 -3.96
CA GLY A 41 2.06 21.52 -4.61
C GLY A 41 2.71 21.39 -5.99
N GLY A 42 2.29 20.41 -6.79
CA GLY A 42 2.83 20.16 -8.13
C GLY A 42 4.11 19.33 -8.17
N ARG A 43 4.56 18.80 -7.02
CA ARG A 43 5.72 17.91 -6.91
C ARG A 43 5.30 16.54 -6.41
N GLU A 44 5.80 15.48 -7.04
CA GLU A 44 5.62 14.11 -6.54
C GLU A 44 6.59 13.83 -5.40
N VAL A 45 6.05 13.33 -4.28
CA VAL A 45 6.82 12.82 -3.14
C VAL A 45 6.61 11.32 -3.06
N TYR A 46 7.70 10.56 -2.92
CA TYR A 46 7.70 9.11 -2.92
C TYR A 46 8.17 8.55 -1.56
N HIS A 47 7.47 7.55 -1.05
CA HIS A 47 7.85 6.80 0.13
C HIS A 47 7.76 5.30 -0.15
N ARG A 48 8.85 4.57 0.07
CA ARG A 48 8.84 3.11 0.02
C ARG A 48 8.48 2.54 1.38
N VAL A 49 7.51 1.64 1.41
CA VAL A 49 7.07 0.93 2.61
C VAL A 49 7.20 -0.57 2.37
N SER A 50 7.72 -1.29 3.34
CA SER A 50 7.84 -2.75 3.33
C SER A 50 7.13 -3.35 4.53
N GLN A 51 7.04 -4.68 4.59
CA GLN A 51 6.54 -5.38 5.77
C GLN A 51 7.32 -4.96 7.04
N GLY A 52 6.61 -4.97 8.18
CA GLY A 52 7.23 -4.76 9.49
C GLY A 52 8.23 -5.88 9.80
N ARG A 53 9.34 -5.52 10.46
CA ARG A 53 10.26 -6.50 11.04
C ARG A 53 10.02 -6.54 12.53
N GLU A 54 9.93 -7.75 13.10
CA GLU A 54 10.00 -7.90 14.56
C GLU A 54 11.35 -7.39 15.03
N TRP A 55 11.33 -6.72 16.17
CA TRP A 55 12.56 -6.35 16.89
C TRP A 55 13.09 -7.64 17.53
N GLU A 56 14.35 -7.99 17.26
CA GLU A 56 15.05 -9.06 18.00
C GLU A 56 15.26 -8.68 19.47
#